data_AF-A0A224Z6Q3-F1
#
_entry.id   AF-A0A224Z6Q3-F1
#
_cell.length_a   1.000
_cell.length_b   1.000
_cell.length_c   1.000
_cell.angle_alpha   90.00
_cell.angle_beta   90.00
_cell.angle_gamma   90.00
#
_symmetry.space_group_name_H-M   'P 1'
#
loop_
_entity.id
_entity.type
_entity.pdbx_description
1 polymer ?
#
loop_
_entity_poly.entity_id
_entity_poly.type
_entity_poly.pdbx_seq_one_letter_code
_entity_poly.pdbx_strand_id
1 'polypeptide(L)'
;MALHMRTARFGLEKLLRWPALGKQLSTSVTHRVKEIRQRQEGNTTVIEGVFIDSPRKGFVVKPKHTSSACPLCRLGLKKLNHTDVLILSQFMDSRGNQLPRKVTGLCAKQHKIVGTLLYQAQRTGLIYNEEHTPKERWQELNNYFGRTKLKIDFGKPLIDITEYLKKPPTT
;
A
#
# COMPACT_ATOMS: atom_id res chain seq x y z
N MET A 1 -7.13 -19.17 -63.94
CA MET A 1 -6.82 -18.49 -62.67
C MET A 1 -8.04 -17.67 -62.27
N ALA A 2 -8.83 -18.14 -61.32
CA ALA A 2 -9.90 -17.35 -60.73
C ALA A 2 -9.98 -17.69 -59.24
N LEU A 3 -9.76 -16.66 -58.44
CA LEU A 3 -9.45 -16.69 -57.02
C LEU A 3 -10.68 -17.03 -56.19
N HIS A 4 -10.52 -17.98 -55.28
CA HIS A 4 -11.43 -18.22 -54.16
C HIS A 4 -11.42 -16.99 -53.23
N MET A 5 -12.47 -16.17 -53.27
CA MET A 5 -12.68 -15.17 -52.22
C MET A 5 -13.38 -15.83 -51.02
N ARG A 6 -12.60 -16.13 -49.98
CA ARG A 6 -13.14 -16.53 -48.67
C ARG A 6 -13.78 -15.31 -48.01
N THR A 7 -15.08 -15.39 -47.78
CA THR A 7 -15.83 -14.43 -46.96
C THR A 7 -15.40 -14.58 -45.49
N ALA A 8 -14.69 -13.58 -44.96
CA ALA A 8 -14.39 -13.51 -43.53
C ALA A 8 -15.64 -13.05 -42.79
N ARG A 9 -16.37 -13.98 -42.16
CA ARG A 9 -17.41 -13.65 -41.19
C ARG A 9 -16.72 -13.08 -39.94
N PHE A 10 -16.69 -11.76 -39.82
CA PHE A 10 -16.32 -11.09 -38.57
C PHE A 10 -17.43 -11.34 -37.54
N GLY A 11 -17.22 -12.34 -36.68
CA GLY A 11 -18.10 -12.64 -35.56
C GLY A 11 -18.14 -11.46 -34.58
N LEU A 12 -19.34 -10.91 -34.40
CA LEU A 12 -19.67 -9.84 -33.46
C LEU A 12 -19.76 -10.38 -32.01
N GLU A 13 -18.78 -11.15 -31.56
CA GLU A 13 -18.81 -11.93 -30.31
C GLU A 13 -18.00 -11.27 -29.16
N LYS A 14 -17.96 -9.93 -29.11
CA LYS A 14 -17.23 -9.19 -28.06
C LYS A 14 -17.97 -7.99 -27.49
N LEU A 15 -19.30 -8.04 -27.46
CA LEU A 15 -20.13 -7.01 -26.83
C LEU A 15 -21.05 -7.61 -25.78
N LEU A 16 -20.49 -8.11 -24.67
CA LEU A 16 -21.16 -8.19 -23.37
C LEU A 16 -20.18 -8.72 -22.31
N ARG A 17 -19.14 -7.94 -22.00
CA ARG A 17 -18.40 -8.12 -20.74
C ARG A 17 -19.22 -7.41 -19.65
N TRP A 18 -20.25 -8.09 -19.16
CA TRP A 18 -20.91 -7.74 -17.91
C TRP A 18 -19.82 -7.58 -16.84
N PRO A 19 -19.75 -6.48 -16.06
CA PRO A 19 -18.95 -6.54 -14.85
C PRO A 19 -19.62 -7.63 -14.03
N ALA A 20 -18.88 -8.71 -13.75
CA ALA A 20 -19.29 -9.63 -12.71
C ALA A 20 -19.48 -8.78 -11.45
N LEU A 21 -20.74 -8.45 -11.14
CA LEU A 21 -21.15 -8.24 -9.77
C LEU A 21 -20.75 -9.52 -9.06
N GLY A 22 -19.54 -9.51 -8.49
CA GLY A 22 -19.17 -10.49 -7.48
C GLY A 22 -20.29 -10.43 -6.46
N LYS A 23 -21.09 -11.49 -6.43
CA LYS A 23 -22.25 -11.64 -5.55
C LYS A 23 -21.74 -11.53 -4.13
N GLN A 24 -21.84 -10.34 -3.56
CA GLN A 24 -21.56 -10.12 -2.17
C GLN A 24 -22.83 -10.53 -1.43
N LEU A 25 -22.96 -11.82 -1.14
CA LEU A 25 -24.02 -12.36 -0.29
C LEU A 25 -23.71 -11.91 1.14
N SER A 26 -24.11 -10.69 1.48
CA SER A 26 -24.11 -10.21 2.85
C SER A 26 -25.57 -10.06 3.25
N THR A 27 -25.97 -10.79 4.29
CA THR A 27 -27.33 -10.72 4.86
C THR A 27 -27.54 -9.47 5.71
N SER A 28 -26.49 -8.70 5.98
CA SER A 28 -26.50 -7.51 6.82
C SER A 28 -25.87 -6.30 6.13
N VAL A 29 -26.21 -5.11 6.61
CA VAL A 29 -25.65 -3.86 6.10
C VAL A 29 -24.18 -3.76 6.51
N THR A 30 -23.31 -3.26 5.62
CA THR A 30 -21.92 -2.98 5.97
C THR A 30 -21.82 -1.74 6.85
N HIS A 31 -21.60 -1.94 8.16
CA HIS A 31 -21.69 -0.87 9.14
C HIS A 31 -20.53 0.15 9.13
N ARG A 32 -19.50 0.04 8.28
CA ARG A 32 -18.36 0.99 8.15
C ARG A 32 -17.80 1.53 9.49
N VAL A 33 -17.86 0.69 10.53
CA VAL A 33 -17.40 1.00 11.87
C VAL A 33 -15.87 1.06 11.87
N LYS A 34 -15.29 1.97 12.65
CA LYS A 34 -13.83 2.12 12.71
C LYS A 34 -13.19 1.37 13.87
N GLU A 35 -13.89 1.21 14.99
CA GLU A 35 -13.35 0.54 16.17
C GLU A 35 -14.32 -0.54 16.66
N ILE A 36 -13.78 -1.71 16.95
CA ILE A 36 -14.49 -2.81 17.58
C ILE A 36 -13.94 -2.93 18.99
N ARG A 37 -14.80 -2.81 20.00
CA ARG A 37 -14.42 -3.02 21.40
C ARG A 37 -14.99 -4.34 21.89
N GLN A 38 -14.19 -5.04 22.67
CA GLN A 38 -14.57 -6.28 23.31
C GLN A 38 -14.53 -6.07 24.81
N ARG A 39 -15.62 -6.44 25.50
CA ARG A 39 -15.73 -6.39 26.96
C ARG A 39 -16.23 -7.74 27.47
N GLN A 40 -15.65 -8.23 28.55
CA GLN A 40 -16.10 -9.47 29.19
C GLN A 40 -16.81 -9.13 30.49
N GLU A 41 -18.07 -9.51 30.58
CA GLU A 41 -18.91 -9.35 31.77
C GLU A 41 -19.24 -10.75 32.29
N GLY A 42 -18.45 -11.21 33.27
CA GLY A 42 -18.54 -12.57 33.79
C GLY A 42 -18.29 -13.63 32.70
N ASN A 43 -19.34 -14.37 32.33
CA ASN A 43 -19.29 -15.41 31.30
C ASN A 43 -19.74 -14.93 29.90
N THR A 44 -20.10 -13.65 29.76
CA THR A 44 -20.58 -13.09 28.48
C THR A 44 -19.54 -12.17 27.86
N THR A 45 -19.20 -12.41 26.59
CA THR A 45 -18.33 -11.51 25.82
C THR A 45 -19.20 -10.59 24.96
N VAL A 46 -19.21 -9.30 25.27
CA VAL A 46 -19.90 -8.27 24.52
C VAL A 46 -18.94 -7.65 23.49
N ILE A 47 -19.33 -7.66 22.23
CA ILE A 47 -18.57 -7.06 21.12
C ILE A 47 -19.38 -5.88 20.57
N GLU A 48 -18.88 -4.66 20.77
CA GLU A 48 -19.54 -3.43 20.35
C GLU A 48 -18.78 -2.76 19.19
N GLY A 49 -19.54 -2.28 18.20
CA GLY A 49 -18.99 -1.49 17.10
C GLY A 49 -19.18 0.00 17.37
N VAL A 50 -18.08 0.75 17.53
CA VAL A 50 -18.12 2.18 17.86
C VAL A 50 -17.76 3.04 16.63
N PHE A 51 -18.65 3.98 16.30
CA PHE A 51 -18.39 4.97 15.26
C PHE A 51 -17.47 6.07 15.79
N ILE A 52 -16.24 6.10 15.28
CA ILE A 52 -15.24 7.10 15.68
C ILE A 52 -14.95 8.03 14.52
N ASP A 53 -14.98 9.32 14.80
CA ASP A 53 -14.59 10.34 13.85
C ASP A 53 -13.07 10.34 13.62
N SER A 54 -12.63 10.70 12.41
CA SER A 54 -11.18 10.80 12.16
C SER A 54 -10.61 12.00 12.91
N PRO A 55 -9.45 11.89 13.58
CA PRO A 55 -8.78 13.05 14.17
C PRO A 55 -8.41 14.10 13.11
N ARG A 56 -8.33 13.69 11.83
CA ARG A 56 -7.97 14.56 10.70
C ARG A 56 -9.17 15.25 10.05
N LYS A 57 -10.41 15.02 10.51
CA LYS A 57 -11.65 15.52 9.88
C LYS A 57 -11.64 17.04 9.65
N GLY A 58 -11.09 17.82 10.59
CA GLY A 58 -10.97 19.28 10.47
C GLY A 58 -9.77 19.77 9.65
N PHE A 59 -8.76 18.93 9.43
CA PHE A 59 -7.49 19.28 8.77
C PHE A 59 -7.44 18.86 7.30
N VAL A 60 -8.55 18.38 6.74
CA VAL A 60 -8.61 17.93 5.35
C VAL A 60 -8.45 19.12 4.41
N VAL A 61 -7.45 19.05 3.54
CA VAL A 61 -7.22 20.07 2.52
C VAL A 61 -8.42 20.15 1.59
N LYS A 62 -9.05 21.33 1.52
CA LYS A 62 -10.10 21.62 0.56
C LYS A 62 -9.47 21.86 -0.81
N PRO A 63 -9.71 21.00 -1.81
CA PRO A 63 -9.12 21.20 -3.12
C PRO A 63 -9.72 22.44 -3.80
N LYS A 64 -8.87 23.21 -4.48
CA LYS A 64 -9.30 24.41 -5.22
C LYS A 64 -10.21 24.10 -6.41
N HIS A 65 -10.12 22.88 -6.94
CA HIS A 65 -10.82 22.45 -8.14
C HIS A 65 -11.57 21.14 -7.91
N THR A 66 -12.71 20.99 -8.58
CA THR A 66 -13.67 19.87 -8.43
C THR A 66 -13.31 18.65 -9.28
N SER A 67 -12.06 18.51 -9.72
CA SER A 67 -11.66 17.43 -10.64
C SER A 67 -11.93 16.05 -10.01
N SER A 68 -12.40 15.10 -10.82
CA SER A 68 -12.61 13.69 -10.43
C SER A 68 -11.31 12.91 -10.22
N ALA A 69 -10.16 13.59 -10.24
CA ALA A 69 -8.86 13.00 -10.06
C ALA A 69 -8.66 12.45 -8.63
N CYS A 70 -7.70 11.54 -8.49
CA CYS A 70 -7.32 10.96 -7.21
C CYS A 70 -6.87 12.04 -6.20
N PRO A 71 -6.96 11.81 -4.87
CA PRO A 71 -6.57 12.82 -3.87
C PRO A 71 -5.18 13.44 -4.11
N LEU A 72 -4.15 12.62 -4.37
CA LEU A 72 -2.79 13.11 -4.66
C LEU A 72 -2.69 13.86 -5.99
N CYS A 73 -3.39 13.36 -7.00
CA CYS A 73 -3.44 13.94 -8.34
C CYS A 73 -4.08 15.33 -8.32
N ARG A 74 -5.17 15.46 -7.56
CA ARG A 74 -5.92 16.70 -7.36
C ARG A 74 -5.11 17.75 -6.60
N LEU A 75 -4.26 17.32 -5.66
CA LEU A 75 -3.34 18.22 -4.98
C LEU A 75 -2.10 18.59 -5.82
N GLY A 76 -1.92 17.99 -7.01
CA GLY A 76 -0.77 18.25 -7.86
C GLY A 76 0.55 17.69 -7.31
N LEU A 77 0.49 16.77 -6.35
CA LEU A 77 1.65 16.12 -5.74
C LEU A 77 2.25 15.11 -6.74
N LYS A 78 3.13 15.57 -7.62
CA LYS A 78 3.75 14.75 -8.67
C LYS A 78 5.04 14.04 -8.24
N LYS A 79 5.75 14.59 -7.25
CA LYS A 79 7.05 14.09 -6.79
C LYS A 79 6.97 13.77 -5.30
N LEU A 80 6.74 12.50 -4.97
CA LEU A 80 6.76 11.99 -3.60
C LEU A 80 8.00 11.13 -3.42
N ASN A 81 8.66 11.29 -2.28
CA ASN A 81 9.80 10.49 -1.85
C ASN A 81 9.41 9.62 -0.64
N HIS A 82 10.23 8.61 -0.35
CA HIS A 82 10.03 7.75 0.83
C HIS A 82 10.25 8.50 2.16
N THR A 83 10.91 9.66 2.09
CA THR A 83 11.11 10.59 3.22
C THR A 83 9.84 11.34 3.62
N ASP A 84 8.83 11.38 2.74
CA ASP A 84 7.61 12.17 2.95
C ASP A 84 6.60 11.42 3.85
N VAL A 85 7.06 11.04 5.05
CA VAL A 85 6.35 10.18 6.00
C VAL A 85 4.99 10.75 6.40
N LEU A 86 4.86 12.09 6.49
CA LEU A 86 3.59 12.74 6.83
C LEU A 86 2.50 12.53 5.77
N ILE A 87 2.88 12.33 4.51
CA ILE A 87 1.95 12.01 3.42
C ILE A 87 1.71 10.50 3.37
N LEU A 88 2.77 9.70 3.46
CA LEU A 88 2.67 8.23 3.41
C LEU A 88 1.84 7.66 4.56
N SER A 89 1.97 8.22 5.77
CA SER A 89 1.20 7.85 6.97
C SER A 89 -0.32 8.08 6.84
N GLN A 90 -0.78 8.72 5.77
CA GLN A 90 -2.21 8.90 5.47
C GLN A 90 -2.81 7.71 4.72
N PHE A 91 -1.97 6.89 4.07
CA PHE A 91 -2.39 5.78 3.21
C PHE A 91 -2.06 4.40 3.81
N MET A 92 -1.75 4.37 5.11
CA MET A 92 -1.39 3.17 5.84
C MET A 92 -2.19 3.05 7.14
N ASP A 93 -2.21 1.83 7.67
CA ASP A 93 -2.77 1.47 8.95
C ASP A 93 -1.75 1.70 10.09
N SER A 94 -2.22 1.59 11.34
CA SER A 94 -1.39 1.71 12.56
C SER A 94 -0.20 0.75 12.59
N ARG A 95 -0.33 -0.41 11.92
CA ARG A 95 0.69 -1.46 11.88
C ARG A 95 1.80 -1.27 10.85
N GLY A 96 1.70 -0.29 9.94
CA GLY A 96 2.62 -0.23 8.81
C GLY A 96 1.97 -0.53 7.45
N ASN A 97 0.83 -1.24 7.44
CA ASN A 97 0.30 -1.84 6.21
C ASN A 97 -0.42 -0.82 5.32
N GLN A 98 -0.21 -0.92 4.01
CA GLN A 98 -0.90 -0.04 3.05
C GLN A 98 -2.41 -0.32 3.03
N LEU A 99 -3.21 0.75 3.09
CA LEU A 99 -4.67 0.64 3.02
C LEU A 99 -5.14 0.24 1.59
N PRO A 100 -6.21 -0.54 1.44
CA PRO A 100 -6.72 -0.94 0.12
C PRO A 100 -7.05 0.25 -0.79
N ARG A 101 -6.84 0.09 -2.11
CA ARG A 101 -7.12 1.13 -3.11
C ARG A 101 -8.55 1.68 -3.07
N LYS A 102 -9.54 0.80 -2.80
CA LYS A 102 -10.97 1.18 -2.69
C LYS A 102 -11.23 2.13 -1.52
N VAL A 103 -10.43 2.04 -0.47
CA VAL A 103 -10.53 2.89 0.74
C VAL A 103 -9.77 4.19 0.53
N THR A 104 -8.54 4.12 0.00
CA THR A 104 -7.68 5.29 -0.20
C THR A 104 -8.15 6.23 -1.33
N GLY A 105 -8.92 5.72 -2.30
CA GLY A 105 -9.38 6.52 -3.44
C GLY A 105 -8.28 6.90 -4.43
N LEU A 106 -7.10 6.28 -4.34
CA LEU A 106 -5.99 6.52 -5.25
C LEU A 106 -6.23 5.87 -6.62
N CYS A 107 -5.71 6.49 -7.68
CA CYS A 107 -5.62 5.83 -8.98
C CYS A 107 -4.61 4.68 -8.91
N ALA A 108 -4.73 3.69 -9.81
CA ALA A 108 -3.87 2.50 -9.79
C ALA A 108 -2.37 2.85 -9.83
N LYS A 109 -1.99 3.85 -10.64
CA LYS A 109 -0.61 4.34 -10.74
C LYS A 109 -0.10 4.89 -9.41
N GLN A 110 -0.83 5.82 -8.79
CA GLN A 110 -0.41 6.43 -7.53
C GLN A 110 -0.44 5.42 -6.38
N HIS A 111 -1.40 4.50 -6.36
CA HIS A 111 -1.46 3.45 -5.35
C HIS A 111 -0.20 2.55 -5.38
N LYS A 112 0.27 2.19 -6.58
CA LYS A 112 1.52 1.43 -6.76
C LYS A 112 2.75 2.23 -6.30
N ILE A 113 2.84 3.51 -6.67
CA ILE A 113 3.94 4.39 -6.27
C ILE A 113 3.99 4.51 -4.74
N VAL A 114 2.86 4.80 -4.09
CA VAL A 114 2.78 4.90 -2.63
C VAL A 114 3.20 3.60 -1.96
N GLY A 115 2.83 2.44 -2.52
CA GLY A 115 3.27 1.15 -2.00
C GLY A 115 4.78 0.96 -2.06
N THR A 116 5.42 1.34 -3.18
CA THR A 116 6.89 1.30 -3.30
C THR A 116 7.58 2.27 -2.34
N LEU A 117 7.05 3.49 -2.18
CA LEU A 117 7.61 4.48 -1.27
C LEU A 117 7.45 4.07 0.20
N LEU A 118 6.32 3.47 0.55
CA LEU A 118 6.06 2.95 1.89
C LEU A 118 7.02 1.80 2.22
N TYR A 119 7.20 0.86 1.29
CA TYR A 119 8.19 -0.20 1.42
C TYR A 119 9.61 0.36 1.65
N GLN A 120 10.00 1.38 0.89
CA GLN A 120 11.27 2.07 1.09
C GLN A 120 11.36 2.76 2.46
N ALA A 121 10.31 3.45 2.89
CA ALA A 121 10.25 4.13 4.17
C ALA A 121 10.36 3.14 5.36
N GLN A 122 9.78 1.94 5.21
CA GLN A 122 9.88 0.90 6.23
C GLN A 122 11.28 0.32 6.32
N ARG A 123 11.90 0.02 5.18
CA ARG A 123 13.25 -0.56 5.12
C ARG A 123 14.36 0.42 5.54
N THR A 124 14.09 1.72 5.44
CA THR A 124 14.97 2.79 5.94
C THR A 124 14.74 3.11 7.43
N GLY A 125 13.75 2.48 8.07
CA GLY A 125 13.42 2.73 9.47
C GLY A 125 12.65 4.04 9.72
N LEU A 126 12.17 4.72 8.68
CA LEU A 126 11.35 5.95 8.82
C LEU A 126 9.91 5.65 9.25
N ILE A 127 9.39 4.49 8.87
CA ILE A 127 8.04 4.03 9.20
C ILE A 127 8.14 2.65 9.85
N TYR A 128 7.53 2.49 11.01
CA TYR A 128 7.52 1.21 11.71
C TYR A 128 6.66 0.17 10.97
N ASN A 129 7.19 -1.05 10.84
CA ASN A 129 6.48 -2.25 10.45
C ASN A 129 7.16 -3.45 11.10
N GLU A 130 6.40 -4.28 11.81
CA GLU A 130 6.89 -5.48 12.49
C GLU A 130 7.65 -6.42 11.53
N GLU A 131 7.18 -6.57 10.29
CA GLU A 131 7.78 -7.46 9.30
C GLU A 131 9.17 -6.97 8.83
N HIS A 132 9.37 -5.66 8.79
CA HIS A 132 10.57 -5.04 8.22
C HIS A 132 11.52 -4.50 9.29
N THR A 133 11.19 -4.69 10.56
CA THR A 133 12.06 -4.33 11.68
C THR A 133 13.26 -5.30 11.71
N PRO A 134 14.51 -4.80 11.65
CA PRO A 134 15.69 -5.65 11.76
C PRO A 134 15.72 -6.37 13.11
N LYS A 135 15.92 -7.70 13.10
CA LYS A 135 16.00 -8.51 14.31
C LYS A 135 17.41 -8.55 14.94
N GLU A 136 18.45 -8.24 14.17
CA GLU A 136 19.85 -8.30 14.60
C GLU A 136 20.64 -7.06 14.16
N ARG A 137 21.66 -6.67 14.96
CA ARG A 137 22.76 -5.73 14.67
C ARG A 137 22.41 -4.51 13.79
N TRP A 138 21.29 -3.85 14.10
CA TRP A 138 20.71 -2.75 13.33
C TRP A 138 21.66 -1.55 13.11
N GLN A 139 22.62 -1.35 14.02
CA GLN A 139 23.62 -0.27 13.97
C GLN A 139 24.50 -0.33 12.71
N GLU A 140 24.65 -1.51 12.10
CA GLU A 140 25.53 -1.75 10.95
C GLU A 140 24.78 -1.81 9.61
N LEU A 141 23.45 -1.76 9.65
CA LEU A 141 22.57 -1.97 8.48
C LEU A 141 21.78 -0.71 8.11
N ASN A 142 22.29 0.48 8.46
CA ASN A 142 21.71 1.76 8.05
C ASN A 142 21.71 1.87 6.52
N ASN A 143 20.60 1.50 5.91
CA ASN A 143 20.38 1.54 4.47
C ASN A 143 19.53 2.75 4.13
N TYR A 144 20.09 3.69 3.37
CA TYR A 144 19.34 4.78 2.75
C TYR A 144 19.23 4.53 1.25
N PHE A 145 18.01 4.38 0.73
CA PHE A 145 17.78 4.23 -0.70
C PHE A 145 18.33 5.44 -1.46
N GLY A 146 19.43 5.25 -2.19
CA GLY A 146 19.99 6.25 -3.12
C GLY A 146 21.35 6.86 -2.78
N ARG A 147 22.12 6.36 -1.79
CA ARG A 147 23.51 6.84 -1.56
C ARG A 147 24.59 5.78 -1.34
N THR A 148 24.28 4.50 -1.49
CA THR A 148 25.31 3.45 -1.52
C THR A 148 25.72 3.15 -2.96
N LYS A 149 27.03 3.18 -3.25
CA LYS A 149 27.61 2.68 -4.52
C LYS A 149 27.32 1.19 -4.74
N LEU A 150 26.87 0.51 -3.70
CA LEU A 150 26.32 -0.83 -3.77
C LEU A 150 24.88 -0.70 -4.25
N LYS A 151 24.65 -0.94 -5.55
CA LYS A 151 23.35 -1.44 -6.00
C LYS A 151 23.11 -2.75 -5.26
N ILE A 152 22.47 -2.67 -4.10
CA ILE A 152 21.78 -3.81 -3.54
C ILE A 152 20.51 -3.92 -4.39
N ASP A 153 20.69 -4.37 -5.63
CA ASP A 153 19.58 -4.88 -6.41
C ASP A 153 18.99 -5.99 -5.53
N PHE A 154 17.68 -5.93 -5.30
CA PHE A 154 16.93 -6.75 -4.34
C PHE A 154 16.92 -8.27 -4.68
N GLY A 155 17.91 -8.76 -5.43
CA GLY A 155 18.35 -10.15 -5.46
C GLY A 155 19.38 -10.43 -4.35
N LYS A 156 19.93 -11.65 -4.34
CA LYS A 156 20.97 -12.07 -3.39
C LYS A 156 22.01 -10.95 -3.24
N PRO A 157 22.34 -10.53 -2.01
CA PRO A 157 23.33 -9.48 -1.82
C PRO A 157 24.61 -9.90 -2.55
N LEU A 158 25.22 -8.98 -3.30
CA LEU A 158 26.50 -9.19 -3.98
C LEU A 158 27.62 -9.60 -3.02
N ILE A 159 27.37 -9.47 -1.72
CA ILE A 159 28.26 -9.96 -0.70
C ILE A 159 27.52 -10.82 0.31
N ASP A 160 28.10 -11.98 0.64
CA ASP A 160 27.50 -12.93 1.55
C ASP A 160 27.40 -12.28 2.94
N ILE A 161 26.16 -12.03 3.39
CA ILE A 161 25.89 -11.39 4.68
C ILE A 161 26.56 -12.18 5.80
N THR A 162 26.67 -13.51 5.67
CA THR A 162 27.33 -14.33 6.69
C THR A 162 28.83 -14.08 6.77
N GLU A 163 29.48 -13.67 5.68
CA GLU A 163 30.89 -13.30 5.65
C GLU A 163 31.11 -11.90 6.23
N TYR A 164 30.21 -10.94 5.94
CA TYR A 164 30.27 -9.57 6.46
C TYR A 164 30.00 -9.48 7.97
N LEU A 165 29.19 -10.40 8.50
CA LEU A 165 28.88 -10.46 9.93
C LEU A 165 29.98 -11.13 10.76
N LYS A 166 30.96 -11.81 10.13
CA LYS A 166 32.12 -12.34 10.85
C LYS A 166 32.94 -11.17 11.40
N LYS A 167 33.07 -11.12 12.73
CA LYS A 167 33.89 -10.12 13.41
C LYS A 167 35.32 -10.23 12.88
N PRO A 168 35.98 -9.13 12.47
CA PRO A 168 37.40 -9.20 12.10
C PRO A 168 38.19 -9.73 13.30
N PRO A 169 39.23 -10.55 13.07
CA PRO A 169 40.04 -11.05 14.16
C PRO A 169 40.62 -9.87 14.94
N THR A 170 40.43 -9.90 16.26
CA THR A 170 41.04 -8.93 17.17
C THR A 170 42.55 -9.12 17.10
N THR A 171 43.24 -8.07 16.64
CA THR A 171 44.70 -7.97 16.65
C THR A 171 45.20 -7.74 18.06
#